data_AF-A0A6M5JF20-F1
#
_entry.id   AF-A0A6M5JF20-F1
#
_cell.length_a   1.000
_cell.length_b   1.000
_cell.length_c   1.000
_cell.angle_alpha   90.00
_cell.angle_beta   90.00
_cell.angle_gamma   90.00
#
_symmetry.space_group_name_H-M   'P 1'
#
loop_
_entity.id
_entity.type
_entity.pdbx_description
1 polymer ?
#
loop_
_entity_poly.entity_id
_entity_poly.type
_entity_poly.pdbx_seq_one_letter_code
_entity_poly.pdbx_strand_id
1 'polypeptide(L)'
;MMRKLWKWTWPSLVIAGSILSGAPAFAQTATRHVAYDDINLASAAGQARLRHRLDSAVTAVCGEQAALTMLSVAHAVQRCRADARQDAQMQLSAMYNGSQKLAAKGRDLVVASR
;
A
#
# COMPACT_ATOMS: atom_id res chain seq x y z
N MET A 1 -10.66 -18.41 39.04
CA MET A 1 -11.82 -18.67 38.18
C MET A 1 -12.31 -17.35 37.60
N MET A 2 -12.13 -17.15 36.28
CA MET A 2 -12.57 -15.97 35.54
C MET A 2 -14.10 -15.83 35.54
N ARG A 3 -14.63 -14.60 35.60
CA ARG A 3 -15.86 -14.22 34.87
C ARG A 3 -15.86 -12.71 34.51
N LYS A 4 -15.70 -12.48 33.21
CA LYS A 4 -16.37 -11.50 32.33
C LYS A 4 -16.08 -9.99 32.48
N LEU A 5 -15.31 -9.55 31.47
CA LEU A 5 -15.34 -8.27 30.76
C LEU A 5 -16.72 -7.59 30.67
N TRP A 6 -16.64 -6.28 30.40
CA TRP A 6 -17.59 -5.47 29.63
C TRP A 6 -18.70 -4.80 30.45
N LYS A 7 -18.53 -3.49 30.68
CA LYS A 7 -19.52 -2.41 30.94
C LYS A 7 -18.87 -1.39 31.88
N TRP A 8 -18.28 -0.33 31.33
CA TRP A 8 -18.90 0.99 31.21
C TRP A 8 -18.97 1.75 32.54
N THR A 9 -18.49 3.00 32.47
CA THR A 9 -18.57 4.11 33.44
C THR A 9 -17.40 4.26 34.43
N TRP A 10 -16.35 4.97 34.01
CA TRP A 10 -15.53 5.76 34.92
C TRP A 10 -15.82 7.25 34.65
N PRO A 11 -16.45 7.96 35.61
CA PRO A 11 -16.75 9.38 35.47
C PRO A 11 -15.57 10.25 35.94
N SER A 12 -15.35 11.35 35.21
CA SER A 12 -14.80 12.67 35.61
C SER A 12 -13.39 12.69 36.22
N LEU A 13 -12.47 13.64 36.03
CA LEU A 13 -12.35 15.03 35.55
C LEU A 13 -10.80 15.23 35.48
N VAL A 14 -10.12 15.99 34.60
CA VAL A 14 -9.83 17.45 34.65
C VAL A 14 -8.66 17.69 33.65
N ILE A 15 -8.62 18.91 33.09
CA ILE A 15 -7.47 19.76 32.71
C ILE A 15 -7.47 20.16 31.23
N ALA A 16 -7.81 21.45 31.06
CA ALA A 16 -7.67 22.25 29.86
C ALA A 16 -6.21 22.28 29.38
N GLY A 17 -6.06 22.02 28.10
CA GLY A 17 -4.82 22.10 27.36
C GLY A 17 -5.11 21.66 25.94
N SER A 18 -5.77 22.52 25.16
CA SER A 18 -5.85 22.33 23.70
C SER A 18 -4.46 22.56 23.13
N ILE A 19 -3.57 21.59 23.32
CA ILE A 19 -2.39 21.46 22.47
C ILE A 19 -3.00 21.19 21.11
N LEU A 20 -2.92 22.20 20.24
CA LEU A 20 -3.10 22.02 18.82
C LEU A 20 -2.01 21.05 18.40
N SER A 21 -2.29 19.76 18.50
CA SER A 21 -1.54 18.71 17.85
C SER A 21 -1.75 18.95 16.37
N GLY A 22 -0.97 19.89 15.81
CA GLY A 22 -0.58 19.81 14.43
C GLY A 22 0.13 18.48 14.30
N ALA A 23 -0.66 17.41 14.10
CA ALA A 23 -0.13 16.20 13.52
C ALA A 23 0.58 16.70 12.28
N PRO A 24 1.92 16.55 12.18
CA PRO A 24 2.54 16.85 10.91
C PRO A 24 1.77 16.01 9.90
N ALA A 25 1.52 16.59 8.73
CA ALA A 25 1.04 15.86 7.58
C ALA A 25 2.16 14.86 7.20
N PHE A 26 2.36 13.84 8.05
CA PHE A 26 3.12 12.66 7.76
C PHE A 26 2.45 12.12 6.52
N ALA A 27 3.25 12.01 5.46
CA ALA A 27 2.93 11.20 4.31
C ALA A 27 2.25 9.93 4.82
N GLN A 28 0.93 9.87 4.66
CA GLN A 28 0.17 8.69 5.03
C GLN A 28 0.72 7.62 4.11
N THR A 29 1.46 6.65 4.64
CA THR A 29 1.99 5.53 3.85
C THR A 29 0.79 4.78 3.29
N ALA A 30 0.36 5.16 2.09
CA ALA A 30 -0.76 4.56 1.42
C ALA A 30 -0.28 3.19 0.94
N THR A 31 -0.93 2.16 1.46
CA THR A 31 -0.62 0.77 1.14
C THR A 31 -1.78 0.19 0.36
N ARG A 32 -1.50 -0.51 -0.74
CA ARG A 32 -2.51 -1.16 -1.57
C ARG A 32 -2.14 -2.60 -1.87
N HIS A 33 -3.08 -3.48 -1.56
CA HIS A 33 -3.01 -4.91 -1.85
C HIS A 33 -3.49 -5.18 -3.28
N VAL A 34 -2.69 -5.92 -4.05
CA VAL A 34 -2.98 -6.31 -5.42
C VAL A 34 -3.14 -7.82 -5.47
N ALA A 35 -4.39 -8.27 -5.54
CA ALA A 35 -4.72 -9.68 -5.72
C ALA A 35 -4.41 -10.13 -7.16
N TYR A 36 -3.85 -11.33 -7.28
CA TYR A 36 -3.48 -11.91 -8.58
C TYR A 36 -3.80 -13.41 -8.69
N ASP A 37 -4.61 -13.94 -7.77
CA ASP A 37 -5.00 -15.36 -7.72
C ASP A 37 -5.75 -15.84 -8.97
N ASP A 38 -6.35 -14.91 -9.70
CA ASP A 38 -7.05 -15.10 -10.96
C ASP A 38 -6.11 -15.02 -12.19
N ILE A 39 -4.83 -14.73 -12.00
CA ILE A 39 -3.86 -14.52 -13.07
C ILE A 39 -2.90 -15.71 -13.17
N ASN A 40 -2.85 -16.30 -14.36
CA ASN A 40 -1.83 -17.30 -14.68
C ASN A 40 -0.45 -16.66 -14.94
N LEU A 41 0.35 -16.52 -13.89
CA LEU A 41 1.73 -16.00 -13.94
C LEU A 41 2.71 -16.91 -14.69
N ALA A 42 2.30 -18.13 -15.06
CA ALA A 42 3.09 -19.01 -15.90
C ALA A 42 3.15 -18.54 -17.36
N SER A 43 2.23 -17.68 -17.78
CA SER A 43 2.11 -17.17 -19.15
C SER A 43 2.58 -15.72 -19.25
N ALA A 44 3.15 -15.34 -20.41
CA ALA A 44 3.53 -13.96 -20.69
C ALA A 44 2.32 -13.00 -20.60
N ALA A 45 1.14 -13.45 -21.03
CA ALA A 45 -0.11 -12.70 -20.94
C ALA A 45 -0.55 -12.46 -19.49
N GLY A 46 -0.40 -13.43 -18.59
CA GLY A 46 -0.70 -13.24 -17.17
C GLY A 46 0.28 -12.31 -16.49
N GLN A 47 1.57 -12.43 -16.78
CA GLN A 47 2.59 -11.50 -16.29
C GLN A 47 2.33 -10.07 -16.76
N ALA A 48 1.89 -9.87 -18.01
CA ALA A 48 1.48 -8.56 -18.52
C ALA A 48 0.27 -7.99 -17.76
N ARG A 49 -0.76 -8.82 -17.50
CA ARG A 49 -1.93 -8.40 -16.70
C ARG A 49 -1.56 -7.97 -15.29
N LEU A 50 -0.68 -8.72 -14.62
CA LEU A 50 -0.23 -8.37 -13.27
C LEU A 50 0.55 -7.05 -13.26
N ARG A 51 1.46 -6.86 -14.23
CA ARG A 51 2.19 -5.59 -14.37
C ARG A 51 1.24 -4.40 -14.54
N HIS A 52 0.19 -4.55 -15.35
CA HIS A 52 -0.81 -3.50 -15.51
C HIS A 52 -1.55 -3.20 -14.20
N ARG A 53 -1.94 -4.23 -13.43
CA ARG A 53 -2.59 -4.03 -12.13
C ARG A 53 -1.69 -3.33 -11.13
N LEU A 54 -0.40 -3.68 -11.11
CA LEU A 54 0.59 -3.02 -10.27
C LEU A 54 0.73 -1.54 -10.64
N ASP A 55 0.79 -1.21 -11.92
CA ASP A 55 0.89 0.19 -12.36
C ASP A 55 -0.34 1.02 -11.94
N SER A 56 -1.53 0.42 -12.03
CA SER A 56 -2.76 1.03 -11.52
C SER A 56 -2.73 1.20 -9.99
N ALA A 57 -2.19 0.23 -9.25
CA ALA A 57 -2.08 0.31 -7.80
C ALA A 57 -1.06 1.36 -7.35
N VAL A 58 0.09 1.45 -8.03
CA VAL A 58 1.11 2.49 -7.84
C VAL A 58 0.52 3.87 -8.10
N THR A 59 -0.24 4.02 -9.18
CA THR A 59 -0.92 5.29 -9.50
C THR A 59 -1.96 5.66 -8.45
N ALA A 60 -2.72 4.69 -7.95
CA ALA A 60 -3.70 4.93 -6.89
C ALA A 60 -3.06 5.32 -5.54
N VAL A 61 -1.83 4.85 -5.28
CA VAL A 61 -1.08 5.11 -4.05
C VAL A 61 -0.31 6.43 -4.12
N CYS A 62 0.33 6.72 -5.26
CA CYS A 62 1.15 7.92 -5.46
C CYS A 62 0.39 9.11 -6.05
N GLY A 63 -0.84 8.90 -6.53
CA GLY A 63 -1.66 9.94 -7.18
C GLY A 63 -1.43 10.08 -8.68
N GLU A 64 -2.34 10.79 -9.34
CA GLU A 64 -2.34 11.05 -10.79
C GLU A 64 -1.49 12.27 -11.14
N GLN A 65 -0.60 12.16 -12.12
CA GLN A 65 0.25 13.28 -12.54
C GLN A 65 -0.51 14.40 -13.25
N ALA A 66 -1.64 14.07 -13.89
CA ALA A 66 -2.46 15.04 -14.62
C ALA A 66 -3.04 16.16 -13.73
N ALA A 67 -3.05 15.98 -12.41
CA ALA A 67 -3.59 16.96 -11.46
C ALA A 67 -2.53 17.88 -10.83
N LEU A 68 -1.25 17.76 -11.22
CA LEU A 68 -0.14 18.43 -10.54
C LEU A 68 0.30 19.69 -11.29
N THR A 69 -0.05 20.86 -10.77
CA THR A 69 0.37 22.16 -11.30
C THR A 69 1.74 22.62 -10.79
N MET A 70 2.26 21.98 -9.72
CA MET A 70 3.50 22.37 -9.06
C MET A 70 4.60 21.33 -9.32
N LEU A 71 5.76 21.80 -9.83
CA LEU A 71 6.88 20.94 -10.23
C LEU A 71 7.44 20.08 -9.08
N SER A 72 7.49 20.64 -7.87
CA SER A 72 7.94 19.91 -6.67
C SER A 72 7.04 18.72 -6.34
N VAL A 73 5.72 18.87 -6.51
CA VAL A 73 4.75 17.80 -6.30
C VAL A 73 4.85 16.76 -7.41
N ALA A 74 5.03 17.19 -8.66
CA ALA A 74 5.30 16.27 -9.78
C ALA A 74 6.54 15.41 -9.53
N HIS A 75 7.65 16.01 -9.06
CA HIS A 75 8.87 15.29 -8.69
C HIS A 75 8.65 14.33 -7.52
N ALA A 76 7.86 14.71 -6.51
CA ALA A 76 7.52 13.82 -5.40
C ALA A 76 6.71 12.60 -5.86
N VAL A 77 5.72 12.79 -6.72
CA VAL A 77 4.93 11.69 -7.28
C VAL A 77 5.79 10.78 -8.17
N GLN A 78 6.68 11.33 -9.00
CA GLN A 78 7.59 10.49 -9.80
C GLN A 78 8.49 9.63 -8.92
N ARG A 79 9.04 10.18 -7.83
CA ARG A 79 9.85 9.42 -6.87
C ARG A 79 9.03 8.30 -6.21
N CYS A 80 7.85 8.61 -5.69
CA CYS A 80 6.94 7.61 -5.14
C CYS A 80 6.66 6.48 -6.13
N ARG A 81 6.38 6.81 -7.40
CA ARG A 81 6.12 5.79 -8.43
C ARG A 81 7.34 4.94 -8.73
N ALA A 82 8.54 5.52 -8.75
CA ALA A 82 9.78 4.79 -8.97
C ALA A 82 10.05 3.79 -7.83
N ASP A 83 9.94 4.25 -6.59
CA ASP A 83 10.17 3.44 -5.39
C ASP A 83 9.13 2.31 -5.28
N ALA A 84 7.85 2.64 -5.44
CA ALA A 84 6.76 1.68 -5.40
C ALA A 84 6.86 0.61 -6.51
N ARG A 85 7.34 0.99 -7.71
CA ARG A 85 7.61 0.03 -8.81
C ARG A 85 8.79 -0.86 -8.49
N GLN A 86 9.86 -0.31 -7.91
CA GLN A 86 11.03 -1.09 -7.53
C GLN A 86 10.67 -2.13 -6.46
N ASP A 87 9.92 -1.75 -5.44
CA ASP A 87 9.42 -2.66 -4.40
C ASP A 87 8.54 -3.77 -4.98
N ALA A 88 7.62 -3.42 -5.90
CA ALA A 88 6.81 -4.39 -6.59
C ALA A 88 7.63 -5.36 -7.46
N GLN A 89 8.67 -4.87 -8.14
CA GLN A 89 9.56 -5.72 -8.96
C GLN A 89 10.37 -6.70 -8.12
N MET A 90 10.85 -6.30 -6.93
CA MET A 90 11.53 -7.20 -6.00
C MET A 90 10.59 -8.32 -5.52
N GLN A 91 9.33 -7.99 -5.23
CA GLN A 91 8.34 -8.99 -4.85
C GLN A 91 8.04 -9.96 -6.01
N LEU A 92 7.91 -9.43 -7.24
CA LEU A 92 7.71 -10.24 -8.44
C LEU A 92 8.87 -11.20 -8.71
N SER A 93 10.12 -10.72 -8.63
CA SER A 93 11.30 -11.55 -8.88
C SER A 93 11.44 -12.66 -7.83
N ALA A 94 11.14 -12.37 -6.56
CA ALA A 94 11.06 -13.38 -5.50
C ALA A 94 9.99 -14.44 -5.79
N MET A 95 8.86 -14.06 -6.40
CA MET A 95 7.81 -14.99 -6.82
C MET A 95 8.22 -15.87 -8.00
N TYR A 96 8.99 -15.34 -8.96
CA TYR A 96 9.43 -16.09 -10.14
C TYR A 96 10.60 -17.04 -9.86
N ASN A 97 11.49 -16.69 -8.93
CA ASN A 97 12.69 -17.48 -8.62
C ASN A 97 12.43 -18.64 -7.66
N GLY A 98 11.41 -18.52 -6.78
CA GLY A 98 10.93 -19.67 -6.03
C GLY A 98 10.11 -20.57 -6.95
N SER A 99 10.15 -21.88 -6.71
CA SER A 99 9.35 -22.98 -7.30
C SER A 99 7.81 -22.81 -7.18
N GLN A 100 7.31 -21.58 -7.22
CA GLN A 100 6.10 -21.06 -6.60
C GLN A 100 5.03 -20.59 -7.58
N LYS A 101 5.17 -20.85 -8.89
CA LYS A 101 4.02 -20.69 -9.82
C LYS A 101 2.78 -21.45 -9.33
N LEU A 102 2.97 -22.47 -8.47
CA LEU A 102 1.94 -23.29 -7.82
C LEU A 102 1.58 -22.85 -6.38
N ALA A 103 2.51 -22.21 -5.65
CA ALA A 103 2.31 -21.77 -4.25
C ALA A 103 1.83 -20.31 -4.12
N ALA A 104 1.80 -19.56 -5.23
CA ALA A 104 1.42 -18.15 -5.25
C ALA A 104 -0.09 -17.91 -5.36
N LYS A 105 -0.91 -18.97 -5.50
CA LYS A 105 -2.37 -18.89 -5.52
C LYS A 105 -2.86 -18.58 -4.10
N GLY A 106 -3.18 -17.32 -3.83
CA GLY A 106 -3.65 -16.82 -2.52
C GLY A 106 -2.76 -15.76 -1.88
N ARG A 107 -1.80 -15.18 -2.63
CA ARG A 107 -0.91 -14.14 -2.10
C ARG A 107 -1.19 -12.82 -2.81
N ASP A 108 -1.12 -11.75 -2.05
CA ASP A 108 -1.30 -10.38 -2.47
C ASP A 108 0.07 -9.69 -2.62
N LEU A 109 0.21 -8.86 -3.65
CA LEU A 109 1.35 -7.95 -3.77
C LEU A 109 1.03 -6.65 -3.03
N VAL A 110 1.98 -6.15 -2.25
CA VAL A 110 1.80 -4.94 -1.46
C VAL A 110 2.56 -3.80 -2.10
N VAL A 111 1.85 -2.71 -2.43
CA VAL A 111 2.42 -1.48 -2.99
C VAL A 111 2.29 -0.38 -1.94
N ALA A 112 3.38 0.34 -1.63
CA ALA A 112 3.39 1.41 -0.62
C ALA A 112 3.97 2.72 -1.18
N SER A 113 3.42 3.87 -0.77
CA SER A 113 4.03 5.19 -0.97
C SER A 113 5.01 5.46 0.16
N ARG A 114 6.29 5.14 -0.05
CA ARG A 114 7.38 5.56 0.86
C ARG A 114 8.04 6.83 0.36
#